data_AF-A0AAW2XEY4-F1
#
_entry.id   AF-A0AAW2XEY4-F1
#
_cell.length_a   1.000
_cell.length_b   1.000
_cell.length_c   1.000
_cell.angle_alpha   90.00
_cell.angle_beta   90.00
_cell.angle_gamma   90.00
#
_symmetry.space_group_name_H-M   'P 1'
#
loop_
_entity.id
_entity.type
_entity.pdbx_description
1 polymer ?
#
loop_
_entity_poly.entity_id
_entity_poly.type
_entity_poly.pdbx_seq_one_letter_code
_entity_poly.pdbx_strand_id
1 'polypeptide(L)'
;MDQSELDIYLHEEIVNDSPTFDIIDWWKSHSPKFPMLSRLTRDVLAMPISTMATESAFSIGGCIINNFLASLPPKMAQALICCQDWLHHTPIKPMEEDRDFIQKIEK
;
A
#
# COMPACT_ATOMS: atom_id res chain seq x y z
N MET A 1 2.03 -39.41 -10.21
CA MET A 1 1.17 -38.28 -9.83
C MET A 1 2.03 -37.06 -9.99
N ASP A 2 1.64 -36.15 -10.86
CA ASP A 2 2.33 -34.88 -11.01
C ASP A 2 2.18 -34.11 -9.68
N GLN A 3 3.29 -33.69 -9.08
CA GLN A 3 3.27 -32.91 -7.85
C GLN A 3 2.65 -31.54 -8.13
N SER A 4 1.73 -31.10 -7.28
CA SER A 4 1.17 -29.76 -7.41
C SER A 4 2.21 -28.72 -6.98
N GLU A 5 2.00 -27.48 -7.41
CA GLU A 5 2.80 -26.32 -6.99
C GLU A 5 2.86 -26.20 -5.45
N LEU A 6 1.74 -26.47 -4.78
CA LEU A 6 1.64 -26.48 -3.32
C LEU A 6 2.49 -27.60 -2.71
N ASP A 7 2.47 -28.80 -3.30
CA ASP A 7 3.29 -29.91 -2.82
C ASP A 7 4.77 -29.55 -2.90
N ILE A 8 5.22 -28.94 -4.01
CA ILE A 8 6.60 -28.51 -4.17
C ILE A 8 6.98 -27.47 -3.09
N TYR A 9 6.11 -26.49 -2.84
CA TYR A 9 6.34 -25.47 -1.81
C TYR A 9 6.43 -26.08 -0.39
N LEU A 10 5.56 -27.03 -0.06
CA LEU A 10 5.54 -27.69 1.26
C LEU A 10 6.79 -28.55 1.53
N HIS A 11 7.52 -28.95 0.49
CA HIS A 11 8.77 -29.71 0.60
C HIS A 11 10.02 -28.83 0.47
N GLU A 12 9.87 -27.51 0.29
CA GLU A 12 11.00 -26.61 0.18
C GLU A 12 11.65 -26.35 1.54
N GLU A 13 12.94 -25.98 1.51
CA GLU A 13 13.66 -25.65 2.73
C GLU A 13 13.06 -24.41 3.40
N ILE A 14 12.94 -24.48 4.73
CA ILE A 14 12.44 -23.37 5.52
C ILE A 14 13.50 -22.26 5.51
N VAL A 15 13.09 -21.09 5.02
CA VAL A 15 13.94 -19.89 5.06
C VAL A 15 14.03 -19.40 6.51
N ASN A 16 15.25 -19.15 6.97
CA ASN A 16 15.48 -18.60 8.31
C ASN A 16 14.90 -17.18 8.42
N ASP A 17 14.18 -16.94 9.50
CA ASP A 17 13.70 -15.60 9.82
C ASP A 17 14.90 -14.69 10.12
N SER A 18 15.03 -13.62 9.35
CA SER A 18 16.10 -12.63 9.51
C SER A 18 15.48 -11.24 9.45
N PRO A 19 16.03 -10.25 10.19
CA PRO A 19 15.48 -8.90 10.21
C PRO A 19 15.53 -8.18 8.86
N THR A 20 16.29 -8.71 7.89
CA THR A 20 16.39 -8.21 6.52
C THR A 20 15.54 -9.02 5.53
N PHE A 21 14.80 -10.03 6.00
CA PHE A 21 13.98 -10.86 5.13
C PHE A 21 12.68 -10.15 4.77
N ASP A 22 12.48 -9.91 3.49
CA ASP A 22 11.22 -9.39 2.95
C ASP A 22 10.44 -10.52 2.28
N ILE A 23 9.33 -10.91 2.90
CA ILE A 23 8.44 -11.97 2.41
C ILE A 23 7.83 -11.63 1.04
N ILE A 24 7.54 -10.35 0.77
CA ILE A 24 6.96 -9.91 -0.50
C ILE A 24 8.00 -10.04 -1.61
N ASP A 25 9.23 -9.60 -1.36
CA ASP A 25 10.32 -9.71 -2.34
C ASP A 25 10.75 -11.17 -2.55
N TRP A 26 10.62 -12.02 -1.52
CA TRP A 26 10.80 -13.47 -1.68
C TRP A 26 9.77 -14.05 -2.65
N TRP A 27 8.47 -13.78 -2.47
CA TRP A 27 7.42 -14.27 -3.36
C TRP A 27 7.53 -13.72 -4.79
N LYS A 28 7.99 -12.47 -4.95
CA LYS A 28 8.30 -11.92 -6.28
C LYS A 28 9.42 -12.70 -6.96
N SER A 29 10.50 -12.99 -6.25
CA SER A 29 11.65 -13.72 -6.77
C SER A 29 11.32 -15.18 -7.12
N HIS A 30 10.39 -15.79 -6.38
CA HIS A 30 9.96 -17.18 -6.58
C HIS A 30 8.73 -17.33 -7.48
N SER A 31 8.16 -16.24 -8.00
CA SER A 31 6.99 -16.27 -8.88
C SER A 31 7.14 -17.16 -10.13
N PRO A 32 8.32 -17.26 -10.78
CA PRO A 32 8.51 -18.20 -11.90
C PRO A 32 8.38 -19.68 -11.49
N LYS A 33 8.76 -20.01 -10.26
CA LYS A 33 8.65 -21.36 -9.69
C LYS A 33 7.24 -21.62 -9.16
N PHE A 34 6.61 -20.58 -8.63
CA PHE A 34 5.31 -20.63 -7.96
C PHE A 34 4.32 -19.60 -8.56
N PRO A 35 3.85 -19.80 -9.80
CA PRO A 35 3.03 -18.80 -10.48
C PRO A 35 1.63 -18.62 -9.89
N MET A 36 0.97 -19.68 -9.40
CA MET A 36 -0.37 -19.56 -8.81
C MET A 36 -0.29 -19.15 -7.35
N LEU A 37 0.65 -19.74 -6.61
CA LEU A 37 0.81 -19.50 -5.19
C LEU A 37 1.36 -18.10 -4.93
N SER A 38 2.29 -17.57 -5.76
CA SER A 38 2.72 -16.17 -5.63
C SER A 38 1.58 -15.16 -5.81
N ARG A 39 0.63 -15.44 -6.71
CA ARG A 39 -0.57 -14.60 -6.90
C ARG A 39 -1.50 -14.69 -5.70
N LEU A 40 -1.78 -15.90 -5.23
CA LEU A 40 -2.63 -16.13 -4.06
C LEU A 40 -2.01 -15.47 -2.83
N THR A 41 -0.71 -15.65 -2.60
CA THR A 41 -0.01 -15.07 -1.45
C THR A 41 0.04 -13.55 -1.53
N ARG A 42 0.22 -12.95 -2.72
CA ARG A 42 0.10 -11.49 -2.87
C ARG A 42 -1.27 -11.00 -2.42
N ASP A 43 -2.33 -11.67 -2.85
CA ASP A 43 -3.70 -11.27 -2.52
C ASP A 43 -3.98 -11.49 -1.01
N VAL A 44 -3.42 -12.54 -0.40
CA VAL A 44 -3.49 -12.80 1.05
C VAL A 44 -2.69 -11.79 1.87
N LEU A 45 -1.48 -11.45 1.46
CA LEU A 45 -0.62 -10.49 2.16
C LEU A 45 -1.09 -9.03 1.98
N ALA A 46 -1.81 -8.73 0.89
CA ALA A 46 -2.44 -7.44 0.67
C ALA A 46 -3.72 -7.24 1.51
N MET A 47 -4.31 -8.31 2.04
CA MET A 47 -5.44 -8.19 2.95
C MET A 47 -4.95 -7.64 4.29
N PRO A 48 -5.48 -6.49 4.76
CA PRO A 48 -5.15 -6.00 6.09
C PRO A 48 -5.61 -7.05 7.12
N ILE A 49 -4.66 -7.58 7.89
CA ILE A 49 -4.88 -8.74 8.78
C ILE A 49 -5.85 -8.43 9.94
N SER A 50 -6.21 -7.17 10.17
CA SER A 50 -7.25 -6.86 11.16
C SER A 50 -7.90 -5.49 11.01
N THR A 51 -9.17 -5.50 11.37
CA THR A 51 -10.06 -4.43 11.85
C THR A 51 -9.45 -3.45 12.88
N MET A 52 -8.16 -3.47 13.19
CA MET A 52 -7.50 -2.43 13.98
C MET A 52 -7.10 -1.21 13.15
N ALA A 53 -7.10 -1.32 11.81
CA ALA A 53 -6.96 -0.17 10.93
C ALA A 53 -8.17 0.77 10.98
N THR A 54 -9.34 0.30 11.44
CA THR A 54 -10.45 1.23 11.70
C THR A 54 -10.16 2.06 12.93
N GLU A 55 -9.65 1.53 14.04
CA GLU A 55 -9.33 2.39 15.20
C GLU A 55 -8.22 3.41 14.91
N SER A 56 -7.20 3.08 14.11
CA SER A 56 -6.19 4.07 13.69
C SER A 56 -6.71 5.03 12.61
N ALA A 57 -7.52 4.59 11.65
CA ALA A 57 -8.17 5.48 10.68
C ALA A 57 -9.27 6.34 11.32
N PHE A 58 -9.93 5.86 12.38
CA PHE A 58 -10.85 6.62 13.22
C PHE A 58 -10.10 7.54 14.20
N SER A 59 -8.90 7.17 14.65
CA SER A 59 -8.04 8.04 15.45
C SER A 59 -7.35 9.12 14.61
N ILE A 60 -6.97 8.81 13.36
CA ILE A 60 -6.63 9.79 12.32
C ILE A 60 -7.86 10.64 11.98
N GLY A 61 -9.04 10.02 11.90
CA GLY A 61 -10.33 10.72 11.83
C GLY A 61 -10.60 11.62 13.04
N GLY A 62 -10.01 11.32 14.19
CA GLY A 62 -10.02 12.17 15.38
C GLY A 62 -8.98 13.29 15.36
N CYS A 63 -7.92 13.19 14.56
CA CYS A 63 -6.81 14.16 14.57
C CYS A 63 -6.76 15.09 13.35
N ILE A 64 -7.40 14.78 12.22
CA ILE A 64 -7.31 15.63 11.01
C ILE A 64 -8.63 15.70 10.23
N ILE A 65 -9.79 15.72 10.90
CA ILE A 65 -10.92 16.43 10.31
C ILE A 65 -10.65 17.91 10.54
N ASN A 66 -9.90 18.54 9.62
CA ASN A 66 -9.83 20.00 9.55
C ASN A 66 -11.28 20.52 9.53
N ASN A 67 -11.62 21.58 10.26
CA ASN A 67 -12.97 22.15 10.30
C ASN A 67 -13.55 22.38 8.89
N PHE A 68 -12.67 22.63 7.92
CA PHE A 68 -12.99 22.66 6.49
C PHE A 68 -13.59 21.34 5.99
N LEU A 69 -12.96 20.18 6.26
CA LEU A 69 -13.45 18.86 5.88
C LEU A 69 -14.75 18.48 6.62
N ALA A 70 -14.90 18.89 7.88
CA ALA A 70 -16.14 18.69 8.64
C ALA A 70 -17.35 19.43 8.01
N SER A 71 -17.09 20.57 7.37
CA SER A 71 -18.12 21.37 6.69
C SER A 71 -18.46 20.90 5.27
N LEU A 72 -17.68 19.96 4.72
CA LEU A 72 -17.89 19.47 3.36
C LEU A 72 -19.00 18.42 3.29
N PRO A 73 -19.69 18.29 2.14
CA PRO A 73 -20.54 17.15 1.89
C PRO A 73 -19.73 15.84 2.03
N PRO A 74 -20.29 14.77 2.61
CA PRO A 74 -19.58 13.52 2.89
C PRO A 74 -18.84 12.95 1.66
N LYS A 75 -19.44 13.07 0.48
CA LYS A 75 -18.84 12.63 -0.79
C LYS A 75 -17.55 13.38 -1.14
N MET A 76 -17.49 14.68 -0.83
CA MET A 76 -16.32 15.52 -1.10
C MET A 76 -15.22 15.28 -0.08
N ALA A 77 -15.59 15.12 1.20
CA ALA A 77 -14.65 14.73 2.25
C ALA A 77 -14.02 13.36 1.94
N GLN A 78 -14.82 12.37 1.54
CA GLN A 78 -14.33 11.06 1.11
C GLN A 78 -13.38 11.16 -0.08
N ALA A 79 -13.74 11.93 -1.12
CA ALA A 79 -12.88 12.13 -2.28
C ALA A 79 -11.52 12.74 -1.89
N LEU A 80 -11.51 13.75 -1.01
CA LEU A 80 -10.27 14.36 -0.54
C LEU A 80 -9.40 13.41 0.28
N ILE A 81 -10.00 12.66 1.21
CA ILE A 81 -9.28 11.66 2.02
C ILE A 81 -8.68 10.58 1.10
N CYS A 82 -9.44 10.07 0.15
CA CYS A 82 -8.93 9.08 -0.83
C CYS A 82 -7.82 9.66 -1.71
N CYS A 83 -7.94 10.91 -2.19
CA CYS A 83 -6.89 11.56 -2.97
C CYS A 83 -5.62 11.77 -2.14
N GLN A 84 -5.76 12.19 -0.88
CA GLN A 84 -4.64 12.39 0.03
C GLN A 84 -3.92 11.06 0.31
N ASP A 85 -4.66 10.02 0.66
CA ASP A 85 -4.13 8.67 0.89
C ASP A 85 -3.35 8.16 -0.34
N TRP A 86 -3.93 8.33 -1.53
CA TRP A 86 -3.29 7.97 -2.80
C TRP A 86 -1.98 8.74 -3.05
N LEU A 87 -1.94 10.04 -2.75
CA LEU A 87 -0.74 10.86 -2.89
C LEU A 87 0.36 10.47 -1.89
N HIS A 88 0.01 10.06 -0.68
CA HIS A 88 0.98 9.62 0.33
C HIS A 88 1.55 8.22 0.06
N HIS A 89 0.78 7.34 -0.58
CA HIS A 89 1.22 5.98 -0.92
C HIS A 89 1.90 5.85 -2.29
N THR A 90 1.98 6.95 -3.06
CA THR A 90 2.70 6.98 -4.34
C THR A 90 4.08 7.64 -4.16
N PRO A 91 5.19 7.05 -4.63
CA PRO A 91 6.47 7.73 -4.69
C PRO A 91 6.43 8.78 -5.80
N ILE A 92 5.77 9.91 -5.54
CA ILE A 92 5.84 11.08 -6.40
C ILE A 92 7.21 11.69 -6.17
N LYS A 93 8.11 11.55 -7.16
CA LYS A 93 9.29 12.42 -7.23
C LYS A 93 8.76 13.84 -7.23
N PRO A 94 9.19 14.73 -6.32
CA PRO A 94 8.78 16.12 -6.38
C PRO A 94 9.06 16.62 -7.79
N MET A 95 8.01 17.04 -8.49
CA MET A 95 8.18 17.89 -9.66
C MET A 95 8.97 19.08 -9.13
N GLU A 96 10.15 19.34 -9.69
CA GLU A 96 10.84 20.61 -9.42
C GLU A 96 9.85 21.71 -9.80
N GLU A 97 9.27 22.33 -8.77
CA GLU A 97 8.50 23.55 -8.92
C GLU A 97 9.49 24.58 -9.45
N ASP A 98 9.44 24.77 -10.77
CA ASP A 98 10.22 25.77 -11.46
C ASP A 98 9.72 27.14 -10.97
N ARG A 99 10.42 27.65 -9.94
CA ARG A 99 10.08 28.89 -9.20
C ARG A 99 9.90 30.09 -10.13
N ASP A 100 10.44 30.00 -11.34
CA ASP A 100 10.36 31.01 -12.38
C ASP A 100 8.94 31.19 -12.95
N PHE A 101 8.06 30.19 -12.84
CA PHE A 101 6.66 30.32 -13.28
C PHE A 101 5.78 31.14 -12.32
N ILE A 102 6.02 31.07 -11.01
CA ILE A 102 5.21 31.80 -10.01
C ILE A 102 5.52 33.30 -10.07
N GLN A 103 6.78 33.69 -10.25
CA GLN A 103 7.16 35.10 -10.41
C GLN A 103 6.58 35.75 -11.67
N LYS A 104 6.19 34.96 -12.67
CA LYS A 104 5.63 35.47 -13.92
C LYS A 104 4.12 35.75 -13.85
N ILE A 105 3.43 35.23 -12.85
CA ILE A 105 2.01 35.49 -12.62
C ILE A 105 1.80 36.77 -11.80
N GLU A 106 2.80 37.17 -11.00
CA GLU A 106 2.72 38.38 -10.14
C GLU A 106 3.18 39.68 -10.82
N LYS A 107 3.32 39.72 -12.16
CA LYS A 107 3.69 40.93 -12.90
C LYS A 107 2.76 41.19 -14.07
#